data_AF-A0A0B7NP34-F1
#
_entry.id   AF-A0A0B7NP34-F1
#
_cell.length_a   1.000
_cell.length_b   1.000
_cell.length_c   1.000
_cell.angle_alpha   90.00
_cell.angle_beta   90.00
_cell.angle_gamma   90.00
#
_symmetry.space_group_name_H-M   'P 1'
#
loop_
_entity.id
_entity.type
_entity.pdbx_description
1 polymer ?
#
loop_
_entity_poly.entity_id
_entity_poly.type
_entity_poly.pdbx_seq_one_letter_code
_entity_poly.pdbx_strand_id
1 'polypeptide(L)'
;MDLPTPAHSPHHSSDCIMSLRKVPFFGNLEKQLSSPSTPLPKKIPRKRPSTFLVLQRILKDLDGRDKSMKIIQYIIKILLYHNSSHQSAHLKQLTSLATQFSITRQVLCLGNAGEDIKQLLETKTGLLKQFLLVNNIANALADDVYCLYRIGVLPQKALGHYSEIISAHCWFASIIVALHKNFDSMCRTEVYGTQEELKLAQITLFKSIADFLFCGCDVFHPSFSKGLQAWSGFASGALAGYKVYKKVQQ
;
A
#
# COMPACT_ATOMS: atom_id res chain seq x y z
N MET A 1 17.49 54.18 -43.02
CA MET A 1 18.21 52.90 -42.97
C MET A 1 17.24 51.88 -42.44
N ASP A 2 16.77 51.08 -43.38
CA ASP A 2 15.58 50.25 -43.34
C ASP A 2 15.74 48.98 -42.51
N LEU A 3 14.62 48.55 -41.94
CA LEU A 3 14.45 47.23 -41.31
C LEU A 3 14.76 46.09 -42.29
N PRO A 4 15.14 44.93 -41.74
CA PRO A 4 14.64 43.67 -42.26
C PRO A 4 13.85 42.88 -41.20
N THR A 5 12.59 42.63 -41.55
CA THR A 5 11.71 41.58 -41.04
C THR A 5 12.32 40.19 -41.24
N PRO A 6 11.96 39.19 -40.40
CA PRO A 6 11.86 37.81 -40.87
C PRO A 6 10.42 37.30 -40.86
N ALA A 7 10.16 36.48 -41.88
CA ALA A 7 8.88 36.00 -42.36
C ALA A 7 8.10 35.09 -41.41
N HIS A 8 6.77 35.19 -41.50
CA HIS A 8 5.83 34.12 -41.20
C HIS A 8 5.89 33.01 -42.26
N SER A 9 5.97 31.74 -41.85
CA SER A 9 5.17 30.66 -42.45
C SER A 9 5.18 29.36 -41.64
N PRO A 10 4.14 28.52 -41.82
CA PRO A 10 3.58 27.65 -40.79
C PRO A 10 4.04 26.20 -40.92
N HIS A 11 4.17 25.47 -39.81
CA HIS A 11 4.16 24.01 -39.87
C HIS A 11 3.45 23.39 -38.66
N HIS A 12 2.29 22.81 -39.01
CA HIS A 12 1.82 21.49 -38.59
C HIS A 12 1.68 21.20 -37.09
N SER A 13 0.44 21.40 -36.63
CA SER A 13 -0.23 20.47 -35.71
C SER A 13 0.01 19.03 -36.16
N SER A 14 0.72 18.26 -35.33
CA SER A 14 0.68 16.80 -35.37
C SER A 14 -0.10 16.34 -34.15
N ASP A 15 -1.40 16.13 -34.38
CA ASP A 15 -2.26 15.33 -33.54
C ASP A 15 -1.66 13.92 -33.45
N CYS A 16 -0.95 13.63 -32.36
CA CYS A 16 -0.63 12.25 -32.00
C CYS A 16 -1.90 11.61 -31.40
N ILE A 17 -2.81 11.25 -32.30
CA ILE A 17 -3.88 10.29 -32.03
C ILE A 17 -3.18 8.97 -31.72
N MET A 18 -2.98 8.67 -30.44
CA MET A 18 -2.66 7.32 -30.00
C MET A 18 -3.86 6.42 -30.32
N SER A 19 -3.73 5.77 -31.47
CA SER A 19 -4.58 4.70 -31.96
C SER A 19 -4.84 3.68 -30.86
N LEU A 20 -6.11 3.64 -30.43
CA LEU A 20 -6.72 2.56 -29.67
C LEU A 20 -6.29 1.22 -30.30
N ARG A 21 -5.46 0.49 -29.56
CA ARG A 21 -5.07 -0.88 -29.89
C ARG A 21 -6.35 -1.73 -29.87
N LYS A 22 -6.86 -2.05 -31.06
CA LYS A 22 -7.91 -3.06 -31.28
C LYS A 22 -7.51 -4.34 -30.56
N VAL A 23 -8.19 -4.64 -29.46
CA VAL A 23 -8.12 -5.94 -28.80
C VAL A 23 -9.01 -6.88 -29.61
N PRO A 24 -8.54 -8.10 -29.93
CA PRO A 24 -9.26 -9.02 -30.80
C PRO A 24 -10.63 -9.39 -30.24
N PHE A 25 -11.61 -9.23 -31.13
CA PHE A 25 -12.97 -9.74 -31.08
C PHE A 25 -12.95 -11.26 -30.91
N PHE A 26 -13.15 -11.73 -29.67
CA PHE A 26 -13.53 -13.12 -29.43
C PHE A 26 -15.05 -13.21 -29.51
N GLY A 27 -15.52 -13.67 -30.66
CA GLY A 27 -16.90 -14.05 -30.88
C GLY A 27 -17.30 -15.30 -30.08
N ASN A 28 -18.60 -15.36 -29.81
CA ASN A 28 -19.41 -16.53 -29.49
C ASN A 28 -19.09 -17.32 -28.22
N LEU A 29 -19.77 -16.94 -27.13
CA LEU A 29 -20.35 -17.91 -26.21
C LEU A 29 -21.81 -17.53 -25.91
N GLU A 30 -22.66 -17.69 -26.93
CA GLU A 30 -24.11 -17.69 -26.78
C GLU A 30 -24.60 -19.12 -26.49
N LYS A 31 -25.61 -19.20 -25.62
CA LYS A 31 -26.44 -20.37 -25.25
C LYS A 31 -25.94 -21.20 -24.06
N GLN A 32 -26.58 -20.98 -22.91
CA GLN A 32 -27.56 -21.93 -22.35
C GLN A 32 -28.40 -21.20 -21.28
N LEU A 33 -29.49 -20.58 -21.75
CA LEU A 33 -30.65 -20.21 -20.96
C LEU A 33 -31.53 -21.46 -20.86
N SER A 34 -31.59 -22.09 -19.69
CA SER A 34 -32.67 -22.98 -19.30
C SER A 34 -32.90 -22.88 -17.79
N SER A 35 -34.07 -22.35 -17.43
CA SER A 35 -34.57 -22.26 -16.07
C SER A 35 -35.10 -23.60 -15.58
N PRO A 36 -34.77 -23.99 -14.34
CA PRO A 36 -35.75 -24.59 -13.45
C PRO A 36 -35.99 -23.66 -12.26
N SER A 37 -37.23 -23.21 -12.13
CA SER A 37 -37.76 -22.45 -10.99
C SER A 37 -37.53 -23.21 -9.68
N THR A 38 -36.43 -22.86 -9.00
CA THR A 38 -36.12 -23.31 -7.64
C THR A 38 -36.47 -22.18 -6.69
N PRO A 39 -37.28 -22.41 -5.63
CA PRO A 39 -37.66 -21.36 -4.69
C PRO A 39 -36.41 -20.76 -4.04
N LEU A 40 -36.29 -19.43 -4.14
CA LEU A 40 -35.21 -18.64 -3.57
C LEU A 40 -35.04 -18.97 -2.07
N PRO A 41 -33.81 -19.27 -1.60
CA PRO A 41 -33.57 -19.47 -0.18
C PRO A 41 -33.94 -18.18 0.57
N LYS A 42 -34.81 -18.33 1.58
CA LYS A 42 -35.21 -17.25 2.50
C LYS A 42 -33.94 -16.54 3.00
N LYS A 43 -33.81 -15.24 2.68
CA LYS A 43 -32.73 -14.39 3.21
C LYS A 43 -32.77 -14.43 4.73
N ILE A 44 -31.85 -15.19 5.33
CA ILE A 44 -31.63 -15.19 6.78
C ILE A 44 -31.26 -13.75 7.16
N PRO A 45 -31.94 -13.13 8.13
CA PRO A 45 -31.60 -11.78 8.57
C PRO A 45 -30.18 -11.79 9.14
N ARG A 46 -29.24 -11.20 8.40
CA ARG A 46 -27.86 -10.96 8.88
C ARG A 46 -27.94 -9.97 10.04
N LYS A 47 -27.97 -10.49 11.28
CA LYS A 47 -27.70 -9.67 12.47
C LYS A 47 -26.32 -9.06 12.29
N ARG A 48 -26.23 -7.72 12.28
CA ARG A 48 -24.94 -7.02 12.26
C ARG A 48 -24.12 -7.53 13.45
N PRO A 49 -22.90 -8.05 13.24
CA PRO A 49 -22.09 -8.53 14.33
C PRO A 49 -21.77 -7.36 15.28
N SER A 50 -21.77 -7.64 16.58
CA SER A 50 -21.36 -6.67 17.59
C SER A 50 -19.98 -6.10 17.24
N THR A 51 -19.82 -4.78 17.38
CA THR A 51 -18.56 -4.07 17.11
C THR A 51 -17.38 -4.68 17.87
N PHE A 52 -17.62 -5.15 19.09
CA PHE A 52 -16.63 -5.85 19.90
C PHE A 52 -16.19 -7.18 19.27
N LEU A 53 -17.13 -7.95 18.72
CA LEU A 53 -16.83 -9.24 18.08
C LEU A 53 -16.04 -9.03 16.78
N VAL A 54 -16.34 -7.96 16.04
CA VAL A 54 -15.60 -7.54 14.85
C VAL A 54 -14.19 -7.11 15.22
N LEU A 55 -14.03 -6.28 16.25
CA LEU A 55 -12.72 -5.87 16.75
C LEU A 55 -11.92 -7.08 17.22
N GLN A 56 -12.53 -8.01 17.96
CA GLN A 56 -11.90 -9.25 18.39
C GLN A 56 -11.44 -10.09 17.18
N ARG A 57 -12.21 -10.14 16.09
CA ARG A 57 -11.81 -10.87 14.87
C ARG A 57 -10.63 -10.19 14.17
N ILE A 58 -10.63 -8.86 14.08
CA ILE A 58 -9.51 -8.09 13.52
C ILE A 58 -8.24 -8.31 14.36
N LEU A 59 -8.36 -8.27 15.68
CA LEU A 59 -7.23 -8.50 16.59
C LEU A 59 -6.81 -9.96 16.67
N LYS A 60 -7.60 -10.92 16.18
CA LYS A 60 -7.17 -12.32 16.08
C LYS A 60 -6.27 -12.56 14.87
N ASP A 61 -6.44 -11.77 13.82
CA ASP A 61 -5.65 -11.87 12.60
C ASP A 61 -4.30 -11.14 12.74
N LEU A 62 -3.22 -11.71 12.20
CA LEU A 62 -1.89 -11.11 12.26
C LEU A 62 -1.84 -9.79 11.48
N ASP A 63 -2.46 -9.74 10.30
CA ASP A 63 -2.55 -8.51 9.49
C ASP A 63 -3.37 -7.44 10.22
N GLY A 64 -4.49 -7.83 10.83
CA GLY A 64 -5.31 -6.91 11.63
C GLY A 64 -4.56 -6.32 12.83
N ARG A 65 -3.71 -7.11 13.51
CA ARG A 65 -2.82 -6.61 14.58
C ARG A 65 -1.80 -5.61 14.05
N ASP A 66 -1.07 -5.95 12.98
CA ASP A 66 -0.08 -5.06 12.35
C ASP A 66 -0.70 -3.70 12.00
N LYS A 67 -1.85 -3.70 11.31
CA LYS A 67 -2.54 -2.46 10.94
C LYS A 67 -3.03 -1.68 12.16
N SER A 68 -3.55 -2.34 13.20
CA SER A 68 -3.99 -1.68 14.43
C SER A 68 -2.83 -0.98 15.14
N MET A 69 -1.68 -1.66 15.25
CA MET A 69 -0.48 -1.08 15.85
C MET A 69 0.05 0.09 15.02
N LYS A 70 0.03 0.01 13.69
CA LYS A 70 0.39 1.12 12.81
C LYS A 70 -0.51 2.34 13.07
N ILE A 71 -1.83 2.15 13.15
CA ILE A 71 -2.78 3.23 13.44
C ILE A 71 -2.46 3.90 14.79
N ILE A 72 -2.30 3.12 15.85
CA ILE A 72 -1.98 3.63 17.20
C ILE A 72 -0.65 4.39 17.17
N GLN A 73 0.39 3.81 16.55
CA GLN A 73 1.70 4.42 16.41
C GLN A 73 1.63 5.79 15.74
N TYR A 74 0.88 5.92 14.64
CA TYR A 74 0.79 7.16 13.90
C TYR A 74 -0.13 8.20 14.55
N ILE A 75 -1.16 7.79 15.29
CA ILE A 75 -1.92 8.70 16.18
C ILE A 75 -0.97 9.33 17.19
N ILE A 76 -0.12 8.52 17.84
CA ILE A 76 0.87 9.03 18.81
C ILE A 76 1.86 9.99 18.13
N LYS A 77 2.37 9.66 16.93
CA LYS A 77 3.27 10.55 16.18
C LYS A 77 2.62 11.91 15.84
N ILE A 78 1.34 11.92 15.47
CA ILE A 78 0.58 13.16 15.22
C ILE A 78 0.43 13.97 16.52
N LEU A 79 0.09 13.32 17.64
CA LEU A 79 0.01 13.99 18.94
C LEU A 79 1.36 14.60 19.37
N LEU A 80 2.47 13.90 19.12
CA LEU A 80 3.81 14.41 19.39
C LEU A 80 4.18 15.60 18.48
N TYR A 81 3.78 15.55 17.21
CA TYR A 81 3.99 16.66 16.28
C TYR A 81 3.30 17.95 16.74
N HIS A 82 2.05 17.86 17.21
CA HIS A 82 1.30 19.03 17.69
C HIS A 82 1.72 19.53 19.08
N ASN A 83 2.19 18.65 19.97
CA ASN A 83 2.54 19.01 21.35
C ASN A 83 4.06 19.24 21.56
N SER A 84 4.83 19.41 20.49
CA SER A 84 6.30 19.53 20.54
C SER A 84 6.84 20.75 21.31
N SER A 85 5.98 21.64 21.81
CA SER A 85 6.38 22.84 22.55
C SER A 85 6.64 22.61 24.05
N HIS A 86 6.19 21.50 24.65
CA HIS A 86 6.37 21.23 26.09
C HIS A 86 6.93 19.83 26.36
N GLN A 87 8.19 19.76 26.77
CA GLN A 87 8.94 18.52 27.02
C GLN A 87 8.52 17.84 28.34
N SER A 88 7.28 17.37 28.43
CA SER A 88 6.75 16.69 29.61
C SER A 88 7.16 15.21 29.67
N ALA A 89 7.19 14.63 30.87
CA ALA A 89 7.45 13.20 31.08
C ALA A 89 6.48 12.30 30.30
N HIS A 90 5.24 12.76 30.10
CA HIS A 90 4.23 12.05 29.31
C HIS A 90 4.59 11.93 27.82
N LEU A 91 5.18 12.97 27.20
CA LEU A 91 5.60 12.88 25.79
C LEU A 91 6.77 11.90 25.58
N LYS A 92 7.65 11.76 26.59
CA LYS A 92 8.71 10.74 26.57
C LYS A 92 8.12 9.33 26.59
N GLN A 93 7.09 9.09 27.42
CA GLN A 93 6.38 7.81 27.46
C GLN A 93 5.69 7.49 26.11
N LEU A 94 5.02 8.47 25.51
CA LEU A 94 4.39 8.32 24.20
C LEU A 94 5.39 8.00 23.09
N THR A 95 6.55 8.66 23.10
CA THR A 95 7.64 8.39 22.14
C THR A 95 8.16 6.96 22.30
N SER A 96 8.35 6.50 23.54
CA SER A 96 8.73 5.12 23.84
C SER A 96 7.67 4.12 23.34
N LEU A 97 6.40 4.40 23.60
CA LEU A 97 5.29 3.56 23.18
C LEU A 97 5.18 3.45 21.65
N ALA A 98 5.32 4.57 20.93
CA ALA A 98 5.35 4.57 19.46
C ALA A 98 6.52 3.74 18.91
N THR A 99 7.67 3.77 19.59
CA THR A 99 8.84 2.96 19.24
C THR A 99 8.58 1.47 19.48
N GLN A 100 8.00 1.12 20.63
CA GLN A 100 7.65 -0.26 20.96
C GLN A 100 6.64 -0.84 19.97
N PHE A 101 5.58 -0.11 19.62
CA PHE A 101 4.63 -0.55 18.59
C PHE A 101 5.30 -0.77 17.23
N SER A 102 6.26 0.09 16.87
CA SER A 102 7.03 -0.09 15.63
C SER A 102 7.86 -1.37 15.65
N ILE A 103 8.58 -1.64 16.74
CA ILE A 103 9.41 -2.86 16.89
C ILE A 103 8.51 -4.10 16.89
N THR A 104 7.44 -4.10 17.69
CA THR A 104 6.48 -5.22 17.73
C THR A 104 5.91 -5.52 16.34
N ARG A 105 5.63 -4.48 15.56
CA ARG A 105 5.17 -4.62 14.18
C ARG A 105 6.21 -5.31 13.28
N GLN A 106 7.46 -4.88 13.36
CA GLN A 106 8.55 -5.50 12.60
C GLN A 106 8.75 -6.97 13.00
N VAL A 107 8.70 -7.28 14.30
CA VAL A 107 8.81 -8.65 14.81
C VAL A 107 7.65 -9.54 14.34
N LEU A 108 6.43 -9.01 14.24
CA LEU A 108 5.28 -9.77 13.72
C LEU A 108 5.36 -10.04 12.21
N CYS A 109 6.11 -9.23 11.48
CA CYS A 109 6.37 -9.43 10.06
C CYS A 109 7.65 -10.22 9.78
N LEU A 110 8.37 -10.64 10.83
CA LEU A 110 9.64 -11.34 10.71
C LEU A 110 9.45 -12.68 9.97
N GLY A 111 10.29 -12.95 8.97
CA GLY A 111 10.25 -14.19 8.21
C GLY A 111 9.19 -14.22 7.11
N ASN A 112 8.56 -13.09 6.79
CA ASN A 112 7.62 -12.97 5.68
C ASN A 112 8.27 -13.25 4.30
N ALA A 113 9.60 -13.21 4.20
CA ALA A 113 10.33 -13.52 2.97
C ALA A 113 10.07 -14.95 2.45
N GLY A 114 9.70 -15.89 3.33
CA GLY A 114 9.48 -17.29 2.97
C GLY A 114 8.39 -17.49 1.91
N GLU A 115 7.33 -16.68 1.96
CA GLU A 115 6.21 -16.75 1.01
C GLU A 115 6.65 -16.31 -0.40
N ASP A 116 7.39 -15.21 -0.50
CA ASP A 116 7.89 -14.70 -1.78
C ASP A 116 8.94 -15.64 -2.40
N ILE A 117 9.80 -16.26 -1.57
CA ILE A 117 10.78 -17.27 -2.01
C ILE A 117 10.05 -18.50 -2.58
N LYS A 118 9.00 -18.98 -1.90
CA LYS A 118 8.20 -20.10 -2.41
C LYS A 118 7.57 -19.77 -3.77
N GLN A 119 7.01 -18.57 -3.90
CA GLN A 119 6.45 -18.10 -5.16
C GLN A 119 7.51 -17.99 -6.26
N LEU A 120 8.75 -17.61 -5.93
CA LEU A 120 9.87 -17.56 -6.89
C LEU A 120 10.25 -18.94 -7.41
N LEU A 121 10.24 -19.94 -6.53
CA LEU A 121 10.55 -21.32 -6.88
C LEU A 121 9.48 -21.97 -7.75
N GLU A 122 8.21 -21.62 -7.53
CA GLU A 122 7.07 -22.22 -8.25
C GLU A 122 6.78 -21.55 -9.61
N THR A 123 7.21 -20.29 -9.81
CA THR A 123 6.73 -19.46 -10.92
C THR A 123 7.75 -19.32 -12.06
N LYS A 124 7.47 -19.95 -13.22
CA LYS A 124 8.12 -19.60 -14.50
C LYS A 124 7.39 -18.42 -15.17
N THR A 125 7.70 -17.18 -14.78
CA THR A 125 7.12 -15.97 -15.40
C THR A 125 8.18 -15.12 -16.12
N GLY A 126 7.70 -14.14 -16.90
CA GLY A 126 8.56 -13.20 -17.62
C GLY A 126 9.46 -12.36 -16.71
N LEU A 127 10.55 -11.85 -17.29
CA LEU A 127 11.66 -11.18 -16.59
C LEU A 127 11.23 -10.07 -15.62
N LEU A 128 10.29 -9.20 -16.02
CA LEU A 128 9.83 -8.09 -15.16
C LEU A 128 9.15 -8.57 -13.87
N LYS A 129 8.42 -9.69 -13.93
CA LYS A 129 7.78 -10.27 -12.74
C LYS A 129 8.83 -10.90 -11.83
N GLN A 130 9.86 -11.52 -12.40
CA GLN A 130 10.99 -12.06 -11.64
C GLN A 130 11.78 -10.94 -10.94
N PHE A 131 12.10 -9.84 -11.63
CA PHE A 131 12.76 -8.69 -11.01
C PHE A 131 11.95 -8.10 -9.86
N LEU A 132 10.64 -7.95 -10.03
CA LEU A 132 9.76 -7.46 -8.95
C LEU A 132 9.75 -8.42 -7.75
N LEU A 133 9.73 -9.73 -8.00
CA LEU A 133 9.73 -10.73 -6.95
C LEU A 133 11.05 -10.75 -6.19
N VAL A 134 12.18 -10.65 -6.90
CA VAL A 134 13.50 -10.49 -6.29
C VAL A 134 13.59 -9.20 -5.47
N ASN A 135 13.00 -8.09 -5.95
CA ASN A 135 12.92 -6.85 -5.17
C ASN A 135 12.11 -7.03 -3.88
N ASN A 136 10.99 -7.75 -3.91
CA ASN A 136 10.20 -8.04 -2.71
C ASN A 136 10.94 -8.94 -1.72
N ILE A 137 11.65 -9.96 -2.22
CA ILE A 137 12.48 -10.83 -1.37
C ILE A 137 13.61 -10.03 -0.74
N ALA A 138 14.31 -9.22 -1.53
CA ALA A 138 15.37 -8.34 -1.02
C ALA A 138 14.83 -7.36 0.03
N ASN A 139 13.65 -6.79 -0.19
CA ASN A 139 12.95 -5.95 0.78
C ASN A 139 12.69 -6.70 2.09
N ALA A 140 12.05 -7.87 2.01
CA ALA A 140 11.67 -8.65 3.18
C ALA A 140 12.88 -9.11 3.99
N LEU A 141 13.95 -9.57 3.31
CA LEU A 141 15.20 -9.95 3.96
C LEU A 141 15.90 -8.74 4.60
N ALA A 142 15.91 -7.59 3.93
CA ALA A 142 16.48 -6.36 4.50
C ALA A 142 15.69 -5.89 5.73
N ASP A 143 14.36 -5.94 5.69
CA ASP A 143 13.49 -5.63 6.84
C ASP A 143 13.75 -6.59 8.02
N ASP A 144 13.92 -7.89 7.76
CA ASP A 144 14.23 -8.89 8.78
C ASP A 144 15.59 -8.62 9.43
N VAL A 145 16.62 -8.34 8.62
CA VAL A 145 17.97 -7.98 9.13
C VAL A 145 17.92 -6.70 9.96
N TYR A 146 17.19 -5.67 9.50
CA TYR A 146 17.01 -4.44 10.25
C TYR A 146 16.29 -4.69 11.58
N CYS A 147 15.24 -5.50 11.57
CA CYS A 147 14.50 -5.90 12.76
C CYS A 147 15.42 -6.61 13.77
N LEU A 148 16.21 -7.59 13.33
CA LEU A 148 17.15 -8.33 14.17
C LEU A 148 18.24 -7.43 14.77
N TYR A 149 18.70 -6.43 14.02
CA TYR A 149 19.59 -5.39 14.54
C TYR A 149 18.88 -4.53 15.61
N ARG A 150 17.65 -4.08 15.35
CA ARG A 150 16.85 -3.23 16.25
C ARG A 150 16.55 -3.89 17.60
N ILE A 151 16.41 -5.22 17.66
CA ILE A 151 16.19 -5.97 18.90
C ILE A 151 17.50 -6.39 19.60
N GLY A 152 18.66 -6.08 19.01
CA GLY A 152 19.97 -6.35 19.59
C GLY A 152 20.50 -7.78 19.36
N VAL A 153 19.88 -8.55 18.47
CA VAL A 153 20.36 -9.89 18.09
C VAL A 153 21.60 -9.80 17.19
N LEU A 154 21.62 -8.84 16.27
CA LEU A 154 22.78 -8.60 15.40
C LEU A 154 23.66 -7.46 15.97
N PRO A 155 24.96 -7.70 16.24
CA PRO A 155 25.83 -6.69 16.84
C PRO A 155 26.35 -5.65 15.84
N GLN A 156 26.20 -5.90 14.54
CA GLN A 156 26.82 -5.09 13.48
C GLN A 156 25.94 -3.90 13.09
N LYS A 157 26.31 -2.70 13.57
CA LYS A 157 25.63 -1.43 13.24
C LYS A 157 25.59 -1.13 11.74
N ALA A 158 26.65 -1.49 11.01
CA ALA A 158 26.73 -1.29 9.57
C ALA A 158 25.62 -2.06 8.84
N LEU A 159 25.42 -3.33 9.16
CA LEU A 159 24.34 -4.14 8.56
C LEU A 159 22.97 -3.53 8.83
N GLY A 160 22.72 -3.08 10.06
CA GLY A 160 21.50 -2.36 10.42
C GLY A 160 21.26 -1.14 9.51
N HIS A 161 22.25 -0.26 9.38
CA HIS A 161 22.12 0.94 8.56
C HIS A 161 21.90 0.64 7.07
N TYR A 162 22.68 -0.29 6.49
CA TYR A 162 22.48 -0.68 5.09
C TYR A 162 21.12 -1.34 4.87
N SER A 163 20.67 -2.20 5.77
CA SER A 163 19.39 -2.89 5.67
C SER A 163 18.19 -1.93 5.70
N GLU A 164 18.26 -0.86 6.50
CA GLU A 164 17.26 0.21 6.54
C GLU A 164 17.15 0.94 5.19
N ILE A 165 18.30 1.32 4.61
CA ILE A 165 18.35 2.01 3.32
C ILE A 165 17.84 1.10 2.21
N ILE A 166 18.32 -0.14 2.15
CA ILE A 166 17.93 -1.10 1.10
C ILE A 166 16.43 -1.38 1.18
N SER A 167 15.90 -1.66 2.36
CA SER A 167 14.46 -1.88 2.55
C SER A 167 13.65 -0.67 2.11
N ALA A 168 14.03 0.55 2.53
CA ALA A 168 13.30 1.76 2.12
C ALA A 168 13.25 1.93 0.58
N HIS A 169 14.35 1.67 -0.12
CA HIS A 169 14.39 1.79 -1.59
C HIS A 169 13.61 0.67 -2.29
N CYS A 170 13.74 -0.58 -1.83
CA CYS A 170 13.00 -1.71 -2.39
C CYS A 170 11.49 -1.55 -2.17
N TRP A 171 11.07 -1.10 -0.97
CA TRP A 171 9.69 -0.78 -0.66
C TRP A 171 9.16 0.34 -1.56
N PHE A 172 9.95 1.41 -1.75
CA PHE A 172 9.58 2.51 -2.64
C PHE A 172 9.34 2.04 -4.09
N ALA A 173 10.23 1.20 -4.63
CA ALA A 173 10.05 0.60 -5.95
C ALA A 173 8.77 -0.25 -6.05
N SER A 174 8.47 -1.05 -5.03
CA SER A 174 7.24 -1.83 -4.96
C SER A 174 5.98 -0.96 -4.90
N ILE A 175 6.04 0.20 -4.21
CA ILE A 175 4.93 1.16 -4.19
C ILE A 175 4.67 1.75 -5.57
N ILE A 176 5.70 2.12 -6.34
CA ILE A 176 5.52 2.66 -7.71
C ILE A 176 4.75 1.66 -8.58
N VAL A 177 5.16 0.39 -8.54
CA VAL A 177 4.48 -0.67 -9.28
C VAL A 177 3.04 -0.89 -8.76
N ALA A 178 2.83 -0.85 -7.44
CA ALA A 178 1.50 -0.97 -6.85
C ALA A 178 0.60 0.20 -7.24
N LEU A 179 1.11 1.43 -7.29
CA LEU A 179 0.37 2.62 -7.67
C LEU A 179 -0.13 2.51 -9.11
N HIS A 180 0.75 2.11 -10.03
CA HIS A 180 0.38 1.90 -11.43
C HIS A 180 -0.70 0.80 -11.57
N LYS A 181 -0.51 -0.35 -10.91
CA LYS A 181 -1.50 -1.44 -10.92
C LYS A 181 -2.85 -1.03 -10.33
N ASN A 182 -2.85 -0.26 -9.24
CA ASN A 182 -4.07 0.19 -8.57
C ASN A 182 -4.79 1.27 -9.39
N PHE A 183 -4.05 2.15 -10.06
CA PHE A 183 -4.62 3.12 -10.99
C PHE A 183 -5.30 2.42 -12.17
N ASP A 184 -4.60 1.50 -12.82
CA ASP A 184 -5.17 0.67 -13.89
C ASP A 184 -6.40 -0.12 -13.44
N SER A 185 -6.36 -0.66 -12.21
CA SER A 185 -7.50 -1.37 -11.63
C SER A 185 -8.70 -0.43 -11.44
N MET A 186 -8.48 0.80 -10.97
CA MET A 186 -9.54 1.78 -10.79
C MET A 186 -10.19 2.15 -12.14
N CYS A 187 -9.39 2.46 -13.16
CA CYS A 187 -9.91 2.80 -14.49
C CYS A 187 -10.73 1.65 -15.10
N ARG A 188 -10.30 0.39 -14.91
CA ARG A 188 -11.08 -0.77 -15.38
C ARG A 188 -12.39 -0.93 -14.61
N THR A 189 -12.35 -0.77 -13.28
CA THR A 189 -13.53 -0.90 -12.42
C THR A 189 -14.51 0.27 -12.63
N GLU A 190 -14.06 1.44 -13.06
CA GLU A 190 -14.93 2.56 -13.41
C GLU A 190 -15.84 2.24 -14.61
N VAL A 191 -15.33 1.47 -15.58
CA VAL A 191 -16.09 1.10 -16.80
C VAL A 191 -16.97 -0.13 -16.57
N TYR A 192 -16.45 -1.15 -15.87
CA TYR A 192 -17.10 -2.47 -15.81
C TYR A 192 -17.58 -2.89 -14.42
N GLY A 193 -17.20 -2.14 -13.38
CA GLY A 193 -17.38 -2.54 -11.99
C GLY A 193 -18.66 -2.01 -11.35
N THR A 194 -18.98 -2.59 -10.20
CA THR A 194 -20.03 -2.07 -9.31
C THR A 194 -19.54 -0.84 -8.55
N GLN A 195 -20.48 -0.02 -8.06
CA GLN A 195 -20.15 1.15 -7.23
C GLN A 195 -19.35 0.79 -5.97
N GLU A 196 -19.57 -0.38 -5.38
CA GLU A 196 -18.81 -0.83 -4.20
C GLU A 196 -17.38 -1.25 -4.54
N GLU A 197 -17.17 -1.88 -5.71
CA GLU A 197 -15.83 -2.21 -6.20
C GLU A 197 -15.05 -0.95 -6.57
N LEU A 198 -15.71 0.03 -7.19
CA LEU A 198 -15.09 1.32 -7.53
C LEU A 198 -14.62 2.06 -6.27
N LYS A 199 -15.46 2.13 -5.24
CA LYS A 199 -15.06 2.70 -3.94
C LYS A 199 -13.88 1.95 -3.32
N LEU A 200 -13.85 0.62 -3.41
CA LEU A 200 -12.75 -0.18 -2.88
C LEU A 200 -11.44 0.05 -3.67
N ALA A 201 -11.54 0.19 -4.99
CA ALA A 201 -10.41 0.52 -5.86
C ALA A 201 -9.84 1.92 -5.53
N GLN A 202 -10.70 2.93 -5.38
CA GLN A 202 -10.31 4.28 -4.96
C GLN A 202 -9.61 4.27 -3.59
N ILE A 203 -10.17 3.58 -2.59
CA ILE A 203 -9.54 3.44 -1.26
C ILE A 203 -8.15 2.82 -1.36
N THR A 204 -7.99 1.82 -2.24
CA THR A 204 -6.70 1.15 -2.46
C THR A 204 -5.70 2.08 -3.14
N LEU A 205 -6.14 2.89 -4.11
CA LEU A 205 -5.31 3.90 -4.76
C LEU A 205 -4.85 4.98 -3.78
N PHE A 206 -5.78 5.55 -3.00
CA PHE A 206 -5.46 6.54 -1.97
C PHE A 206 -4.51 5.99 -0.91
N LYS A 207 -4.67 4.72 -0.53
CA LYS A 207 -3.72 4.04 0.35
C LYS A 207 -2.32 4.01 -0.27
N SER A 208 -2.19 3.60 -1.53
CA SER A 208 -0.90 3.56 -2.22
C SER A 208 -0.27 4.94 -2.36
N ILE A 209 -1.05 6.00 -2.59
CA ILE A 209 -0.56 7.38 -2.59
C ILE A 209 -0.04 7.77 -1.20
N ALA A 210 -0.76 7.41 -0.14
CA ALA A 210 -0.31 7.65 1.23
C ALA A 210 0.99 6.89 1.54
N ASP A 211 1.11 5.62 1.14
CA ASP A 211 2.35 4.84 1.28
C ASP A 211 3.51 5.46 0.46
N PHE A 212 3.22 6.00 -0.73
CA PHE A 212 4.21 6.69 -1.58
C PHE A 212 4.74 7.97 -0.92
N LEU A 213 3.84 8.81 -0.39
CA LEU A 213 4.24 10.02 0.34
C LEU A 213 5.02 9.68 1.61
N PHE A 214 4.56 8.66 2.34
CA PHE A 214 5.21 8.19 3.56
C PHE A 214 6.64 7.74 3.29
N CYS A 215 6.82 6.81 2.35
CA CYS A 215 8.13 6.27 2.01
C CYS A 215 9.01 7.28 1.28
N GLY A 216 8.43 8.16 0.47
CA GLY A 216 9.14 9.27 -0.15
C GLY A 216 9.79 10.21 0.87
N CYS A 217 9.17 10.42 2.03
CA CYS A 217 9.82 11.16 3.13
C CYS A 217 11.08 10.45 3.65
N ASP A 218 11.07 9.11 3.72
CA ASP A 218 12.21 8.31 4.20
C ASP A 218 13.35 8.23 3.17
N VAL A 219 13.03 8.29 1.86
CA VAL A 219 14.05 8.25 0.79
C VAL A 219 14.64 9.64 0.55
N PHE A 220 13.79 10.66 0.37
CA PHE A 220 14.23 11.99 -0.10
C PHE A 220 14.50 13.00 1.02
N HIS A 221 14.14 12.69 2.27
CA HIS A 221 14.39 13.54 3.44
C HIS A 221 14.01 15.04 3.28
N PRO A 222 12.78 15.39 2.84
CA PRO A 222 12.37 16.78 2.67
C PRO A 222 12.28 17.52 4.01
N SER A 223 12.36 18.85 3.97
CA SER A 223 12.37 19.72 5.16
C SER A 223 11.08 19.65 6.01
N PHE A 224 9.94 19.30 5.43
CA PHE A 224 8.64 19.10 6.10
C PHE A 224 8.31 17.63 6.40
N SER A 225 9.32 16.75 6.35
CA SER A 225 9.17 15.28 6.44
C SER A 225 8.38 14.80 7.66
N LYS A 226 8.60 15.35 8.86
CA LYS A 226 8.00 14.83 10.11
C LYS A 226 6.47 14.87 10.13
N GLY A 227 5.89 16.01 9.76
CA GLY A 227 4.43 16.17 9.73
C GLY A 227 3.80 15.36 8.60
N LEU A 228 4.36 15.46 7.39
CA LEU A 228 3.85 14.71 6.23
C LEU A 228 3.96 13.20 6.46
N GLN A 229 5.07 12.72 7.02
CA GLN A 229 5.26 11.31 7.36
C GLN A 229 4.25 10.83 8.42
N ALA A 230 3.97 11.64 9.44
CA ALA A 230 2.99 11.27 10.47
C ALA A 230 1.58 11.13 9.88
N TRP A 231 1.13 12.09 9.08
CA TRP A 231 -0.19 12.09 8.45
C TRP A 231 -0.35 11.04 7.37
N SER A 232 0.63 10.89 6.48
CA SER A 232 0.62 9.86 5.43
C SER A 232 0.68 8.44 6.01
N GLY A 233 1.48 8.22 7.06
CA GLY A 233 1.54 6.95 7.78
C GLY A 233 0.21 6.61 8.46
N PHE A 234 -0.46 7.59 9.07
CA PHE A 234 -1.80 7.43 9.63
C PHE A 234 -2.83 7.10 8.55
N ALA A 235 -2.87 7.88 7.46
CA ALA A 235 -3.82 7.69 6.37
C ALA A 235 -3.69 6.31 5.74
N SER A 236 -2.47 5.87 5.44
CA SER A 236 -2.20 4.50 4.95
C SER A 236 -2.69 3.43 5.93
N GLY A 237 -2.37 3.59 7.22
CA GLY A 237 -2.81 2.65 8.28
C GLY A 237 -4.33 2.57 8.39
N ALA A 238 -5.01 3.72 8.41
CA ALA A 238 -6.47 3.81 8.52
C ALA A 238 -7.18 3.20 7.30
N LEU A 239 -6.72 3.49 6.09
CA LEU A 239 -7.29 2.92 4.85
C LEU A 239 -7.06 1.42 4.77
N ALA A 240 -5.89 0.93 5.18
CA ALA A 240 -5.63 -0.51 5.27
C ALA A 240 -6.52 -1.18 6.33
N GLY A 241 -6.66 -0.58 7.52
CA GLY A 241 -7.54 -1.06 8.58
C GLY A 241 -9.01 -1.12 8.14
N TYR A 242 -9.47 -0.12 7.37
CA TYR A 242 -10.81 -0.12 6.80
C TYR A 242 -11.05 -1.28 5.83
N LYS A 243 -10.05 -1.64 5.00
CA LYS A 243 -10.14 -2.81 4.12
C LYS A 243 -10.29 -4.11 4.91
N VAL A 244 -9.50 -4.28 5.97
CA VAL A 244 -9.60 -5.44 6.88
C VAL A 244 -10.97 -5.48 7.56
N TYR A 245 -11.47 -4.34 8.03
CA TYR A 245 -12.81 -4.23 8.63
C TYR A 245 -13.91 -4.66 7.65
N LYS A 246 -13.88 -4.17 6.39
CA LYS A 246 -14.83 -4.59 5.36
C LYS A 246 -14.76 -6.10 5.09
N LYS A 247 -13.55 -6.67 5.01
CA LYS A 247 -13.34 -8.11 4.78
C LYS A 247 -13.93 -8.97 5.91
N VAL A 248 -13.86 -8.50 7.16
CA VAL A 248 -14.42 -9.20 8.33
C VAL A 248 -15.96 -9.15 8.40
N GLN A 249 -16.58 -8.14 7.80
CA GLN A 249 -18.03 -7.94 7.78
C GLN A 249 -18.76 -8.74 6.68
N GLN A 250 -18.04 -9.18 5.65
CA GLN A 250 -18.56 -9.98 4.55
C GLN A 250 -18.68 -11.46 4.94
#